data_AF-A0A925TT63-F1
#
_entry.id   AF-A0A925TT63-F1
#
_cell.length_a   1.000
_cell.length_b   1.000
_cell.length_c   1.000
_cell.angle_alpha   90.00
_cell.angle_beta   90.00
_cell.angle_gamma   90.00
#
_symmetry.space_group_name_H-M   'P 1'
#
loop_
_entity.id
_entity.type
_entity.pdbx_description
1 polymer ?
#
loop_
_entity_poly.entity_id
_entity_poly.type
_entity_poly.pdbx_seq_one_letter_code
_entity_poly.pdbx_strand_id
1 'polypeptide(L)'
;MMIHLARTFLLILLCVPPTTQQTRSPSASFEGVIDLKITSPRFTGVMTLSLSPLGTRLDLKGKDELNVSFLSLPNDSLAYSLMHGSKTYSVSNLAAARRSISALNATAVYKIEKLGKEKIGLYVCEHFTVQSGRKSVGADMEL
;
A
#
# COMPACT_ATOMS: atom_id res chain seq x y z
N MET A 1 13.85 54.58 -54.67
CA MET A 1 13.31 55.17 -53.43
C MET A 1 12.70 54.05 -52.61
N MET A 2 13.09 53.95 -51.34
CA MET A 2 12.76 52.91 -50.34
C MET A 2 11.22 52.71 -50.21
N ILE A 3 10.64 51.60 -49.73
CA ILE A 3 10.72 51.04 -48.37
C ILE A 3 10.13 49.60 -48.35
N HIS A 4 10.71 48.76 -47.49
CA HIS A 4 10.34 47.40 -47.04
C HIS A 4 8.89 47.19 -46.58
N LEU A 5 8.42 45.93 -46.64
CA LEU A 5 7.90 45.26 -45.43
C LEU A 5 7.98 43.72 -45.55
N ALA A 6 8.93 43.13 -44.85
CA ALA A 6 9.11 41.70 -44.70
C ALA A 6 8.02 41.10 -43.78
N ARG A 7 7.37 40.03 -44.23
CA ARG A 7 6.51 39.18 -43.39
C ARG A 7 7.40 38.23 -42.58
N THR A 8 7.78 38.68 -41.40
CA THR A 8 8.57 37.91 -40.43
C THR A 8 7.71 36.81 -39.81
N PHE A 9 8.10 35.56 -40.09
CA PHE A 9 7.67 34.35 -39.39
C PHE A 9 8.30 34.36 -37.99
N LEU A 10 7.50 34.41 -36.92
CA LEU A 10 7.99 34.28 -35.55
C LEU A 10 7.84 32.82 -35.10
N LEU A 11 8.93 32.06 -35.27
CA LEU A 11 9.13 30.75 -34.66
C LEU A 11 9.60 31.01 -33.22
N ILE A 12 8.70 30.90 -32.24
CA ILE A 12 9.09 30.97 -30.83
C ILE A 12 9.72 29.62 -30.46
N LEU A 13 11.03 29.56 -30.62
CA LEU A 13 11.89 28.51 -30.09
C LEU A 13 12.06 28.78 -28.58
N LEU A 14 11.18 28.21 -27.75
CA LEU A 14 11.39 28.18 -26.30
C LEU A 14 12.46 27.14 -25.98
N CYS A 15 13.73 27.55 -26.04
CA CYS A 15 14.81 26.90 -25.32
C CYS A 15 14.53 27.07 -23.82
N VAL A 16 13.80 26.11 -23.23
CA VAL A 16 13.75 25.98 -21.78
C VAL A 16 15.09 25.38 -21.36
N PRO A 17 15.90 26.05 -20.52
CA PRO A 17 17.11 25.43 -19.99
C PRO A 17 16.72 24.14 -19.26
N PRO A 18 17.55 23.10 -19.27
CA PRO A 18 17.31 21.93 -18.44
C PRO A 18 17.28 22.41 -17.00
N THR A 19 16.07 22.61 -16.49
CA THR A 19 15.86 22.81 -15.07
C THR A 19 16.28 21.47 -14.50
N THR A 20 17.41 21.45 -13.80
CA THR A 20 17.74 20.35 -12.90
C THR A 20 16.56 20.25 -11.95
N GLN A 21 15.59 19.41 -12.29
CA GLN A 21 14.60 18.92 -11.35
C GLN A 21 15.44 18.17 -10.32
N GLN A 22 15.84 18.87 -9.26
CA GLN A 22 16.09 18.24 -7.99
C GLN A 22 14.82 17.46 -7.70
N THR A 23 14.87 16.16 -7.96
CA THR A 23 13.99 15.17 -7.36
C THR A 23 14.25 15.25 -5.86
N ARG A 24 13.68 16.28 -5.21
CA ARG A 24 13.34 16.19 -3.81
C ARG A 24 12.33 15.06 -3.76
N SER A 25 12.81 13.85 -3.48
CA SER A 25 11.97 12.79 -2.98
C SER A 25 11.21 13.40 -1.81
N PRO A 26 9.88 13.58 -1.88
CA PRO A 26 9.15 13.95 -0.70
C PRO A 26 9.19 12.71 0.19
N SER A 27 10.08 12.69 1.17
CA SER A 27 10.06 11.72 2.27
C SER A 27 8.93 12.08 3.25
N ALA A 28 7.75 12.41 2.72
CA ALA A 28 6.59 12.67 3.54
C ALA A 28 6.20 11.34 4.18
N SER A 29 6.49 11.19 5.48
CA SER A 29 5.96 10.10 6.27
C SER A 29 4.45 10.23 6.28
N PHE A 30 3.75 9.24 5.74
CA PHE A 30 2.29 9.20 5.77
C PHE A 30 1.82 9.05 7.21
N GLU A 31 0.99 9.99 7.67
CA GLU A 31 0.22 9.87 8.91
C GLU A 31 -1.25 9.76 8.56
N GLY A 32 -1.93 8.79 9.15
CA GLY A 32 -3.35 8.62 8.86
C GLY A 32 -3.98 7.45 9.59
N VAL A 33 -5.31 7.41 9.47
CA VAL A 33 -6.14 6.33 10.00
C VAL A 33 -6.92 5.71 8.84
N ILE A 34 -6.90 4.39 8.76
CA ILE A 34 -7.67 3.61 7.80
C ILE A 34 -8.65 2.75 8.57
N ASP A 35 -9.95 3.00 8.39
CA ASP A 35 -11.01 2.18 8.97
C ASP A 35 -11.54 1.18 7.93
N LEU A 36 -11.50 -0.10 8.29
CA LEU A 36 -12.03 -1.19 7.49
C LEU A 36 -13.18 -1.84 8.24
N LYS A 37 -14.37 -1.81 7.63
CA LYS A 37 -15.51 -2.61 8.09
C LYS A 37 -15.42 -3.99 7.47
N ILE A 38 -15.26 -5.01 8.31
CA ILE A 38 -15.12 -6.41 7.90
C ILE A 38 -16.43 -7.12 8.19
N THR A 39 -17.03 -7.73 7.17
CA THR A 39 -18.21 -8.58 7.32
C THR A 39 -17.93 -9.91 6.65
N SER A 40 -17.94 -10.98 7.42
CA SER A 40 -17.74 -12.36 6.99
C SER A 40 -18.63 -13.29 7.81
N PRO A 41 -18.86 -14.55 7.37
CA PRO A 41 -19.69 -15.49 8.12
C PRO A 41 -19.20 -15.76 9.55
N ARG A 42 -17.89 -15.67 9.80
CA ARG A 42 -17.27 -15.96 11.11
C ARG A 42 -16.84 -14.73 11.90
N PHE A 43 -16.86 -13.55 11.28
CA PHE A 43 -16.41 -12.32 11.93
C PHE A 43 -17.12 -11.12 11.34
N THR A 44 -17.71 -10.30 12.21
CA THR A 44 -18.21 -8.97 11.87
C THR A 44 -17.60 -7.97 12.82
N GLY A 45 -16.95 -6.94 12.29
CA GLY A 45 -16.25 -5.97 13.11
C GLY A 45 -15.64 -4.82 12.33
N VAL A 46 -14.88 -3.99 13.04
CA VAL A 46 -14.13 -2.87 12.50
C VAL A 46 -12.65 -3.09 12.82
N MET A 47 -11.81 -2.89 11.81
CA MET A 47 -10.36 -2.84 11.93
C MET A 47 -9.90 -1.42 11.66
N THR A 48 -9.25 -0.80 12.63
CA THR A 48 -8.70 0.56 12.53
C THR A 48 -7.19 0.46 12.48
N LEU A 49 -6.59 0.90 11.37
CA LEU A 49 -5.14 0.97 11.19
C LEU A 49 -4.69 2.42 11.31
N SER A 50 -3.92 2.73 12.35
CA SER A 50 -3.29 4.03 12.59
C SER A 50 -1.81 3.96 12.22
N LEU A 51 -1.39 4.83 11.32
CA LEU A 51 -0.03 4.94 10.81
C LEU A 51 0.56 6.29 11.24
N SER A 52 1.75 6.26 11.83
CA SER A 52 2.52 7.46 12.19
C SER A 52 4.03 7.19 12.15
N PRO A 53 4.89 8.21 12.24
CA PRO A 53 6.34 8.04 12.34
C PRO A 53 6.74 7.35 13.64
N LEU A 54 5.87 7.39 14.66
CA LEU A 54 6.06 6.73 15.96
C LEU A 54 5.65 5.26 15.93
N GLY A 55 5.10 4.77 14.81
CA GLY A 55 4.82 3.36 14.60
C GLY A 55 3.47 3.11 13.97
N THR A 56 3.04 1.86 14.06
CA THR A 56 1.78 1.41 13.51
C THR A 56 0.97 0.74 14.60
N ARG A 57 -0.32 1.07 14.65
CA ARG A 57 -1.28 0.44 15.54
C ARG A 57 -2.45 -0.09 14.72
N LEU A 58 -2.84 -1.33 14.96
CA LEU A 58 -4.01 -1.95 14.37
C LEU A 58 -4.93 -2.36 15.50
N ASP A 59 -6.14 -1.81 15.54
CA ASP A 59 -7.18 -2.17 16.49
C ASP A 59 -8.25 -3.00 15.78
N LEU A 60 -8.50 -4.21 16.26
CA LEU A 60 -9.58 -5.07 15.79
C LEU A 60 -10.68 -5.11 16.86
N LYS A 61 -11.91 -4.73 16.47
CA LYS A 61 -13.10 -4.76 17.32
C LYS A 61 -14.19 -5.59 16.67
N GLY A 62 -14.52 -6.74 17.26
CA GLY A 62 -15.59 -7.65 16.83
C GLY A 62 -16.82 -7.59 17.73
N LYS A 63 -17.91 -8.23 17.28
CA LYS A 63 -19.15 -8.36 18.06
C LYS A 63 -19.02 -9.24 19.32
N ASP A 64 -18.16 -10.25 19.30
CA ASP A 64 -18.03 -11.25 20.39
C ASP A 64 -16.91 -10.90 21.37
N GLU A 65 -16.83 -9.64 21.78
CA GLU A 65 -15.78 -9.10 22.68
C GLU A 65 -14.33 -9.26 22.18
N LEU A 66 -14.12 -9.75 20.95
CA LEU A 66 -12.82 -9.79 20.31
C LEU A 66 -12.32 -8.36 20.10
N ASN A 67 -11.55 -7.89 21.07
CA ASN A 67 -10.90 -6.59 21.09
C ASN A 67 -9.41 -6.84 21.24
N VAL A 68 -8.67 -6.68 20.15
CA VAL A 68 -7.24 -6.91 20.09
C VAL A 68 -6.56 -5.71 19.46
N SER A 69 -5.46 -5.25 20.06
CA SER A 69 -4.60 -4.22 19.47
C SER A 69 -3.25 -4.81 19.12
N PHE A 70 -2.77 -4.55 17.92
CA PHE A 70 -1.41 -4.83 17.51
C PHE A 70 -0.64 -3.52 17.44
N LEU A 71 0.56 -3.48 18.00
CA LEU A 71 1.44 -2.32 18.00
C LEU A 71 2.81 -2.73 17.48
N SER A 72 3.36 -1.95 16.56
CA SER A 72 4.76 -2.06 16.13
C SER A 72 5.41 -0.69 16.15
N LEU A 73 6.58 -0.59 16.78
CA LEU A 73 7.37 0.64 16.85
C LEU A 73 8.28 0.76 15.62
N PRO A 74 8.65 1.99 15.22
CA PRO A 74 9.54 2.24 14.10
C PRO A 74 10.92 1.67 14.42
N ASN A 75 11.52 1.01 13.43
CA ASN A 75 12.82 0.32 13.56
C ASN A 75 12.88 -0.78 14.62
N ASP A 76 11.73 -1.16 15.21
CA ASP A 76 11.64 -2.30 16.10
C ASP A 76 11.41 -3.58 15.29
N SER A 77 12.03 -4.65 15.74
CA SER A 77 11.82 -6.00 15.21
C SER A 77 10.73 -6.74 15.98
N LEU A 78 10.07 -6.09 16.93
CA LEU A 78 9.00 -6.65 17.73
C LEU A 78 7.63 -6.05 17.38
N ALA A 79 6.60 -6.86 17.53
CA ALA A 79 5.22 -6.44 17.57
C ALA A 79 4.56 -6.95 18.85
N TYR A 80 3.70 -6.12 19.41
CA TYR A 80 2.96 -6.38 20.63
C TYR A 80 1.51 -6.62 20.27
N SER A 81 0.95 -7.75 20.69
CA SER A 81 -0.48 -8.01 20.61
C SER A 81 -1.09 -7.89 22.00
N LEU A 82 -2.08 -7.02 22.16
CA LEU A 82 -2.78 -6.76 23.40
C LEU A 82 -4.18 -7.35 23.31
N MET A 83 -4.50 -8.28 24.20
CA MET A 83 -5.83 -8.89 24.31
C MET A 83 -6.60 -8.14 25.41
N HIS A 84 -7.55 -7.30 25.01
CA HIS A 84 -8.23 -6.39 25.94
C HIS A 84 -9.16 -7.11 26.92
N GLY A 85 -9.74 -8.24 26.51
CA GLY A 85 -10.62 -9.06 27.36
C GLY A 85 -9.86 -9.70 28.51
N SER A 86 -8.75 -10.40 28.20
CA SER A 86 -7.93 -11.10 29.20
C SER A 86 -6.92 -10.22 29.92
N LYS A 87 -6.73 -8.95 29.51
CA LYS A 87 -5.70 -8.04 30.02
C LYS A 87 -4.28 -8.61 29.90
N THR A 88 -4.04 -9.42 28.88
CA THR A 88 -2.73 -10.02 28.58
C THR A 88 -2.12 -9.40 27.34
N TYR A 89 -0.80 -9.56 27.19
CA TYR A 89 -0.10 -9.20 25.97
C TYR A 89 0.85 -10.33 25.54
N SER A 90 1.13 -10.40 24.24
CA SER A 90 2.16 -11.25 23.67
C SER A 90 3.09 -10.46 22.77
N VAL A 91 4.32 -10.95 22.60
CA VAL A 91 5.37 -10.31 21.81
C VAL A 91 5.74 -11.23 20.66
N SER A 92 5.76 -10.70 19.45
CA SER A 92 6.10 -11.40 18.22
C SER A 92 7.34 -10.79 17.57
N ASN A 93 8.24 -11.63 17.08
CA ASN A 93 9.42 -11.16 16.34
C ASN A 93 9.08 -10.96 14.85
N LEU A 94 8.94 -9.70 14.44
CA LEU A 94 8.66 -9.28 13.07
C LEU A 94 9.77 -9.65 12.09
N ALA A 95 11.04 -9.69 12.51
CA ALA A 95 12.12 -10.12 11.62
C ALA A 95 12.02 -11.61 11.28
N ALA A 96 11.68 -12.45 12.26
CA ALA A 96 11.40 -13.86 12.04
C ALA A 96 10.16 -14.05 11.17
N ALA A 97 9.07 -13.34 11.45
CA ALA A 97 7.83 -13.39 10.66
C ALA A 97 8.09 -13.00 9.19
N ARG A 98 8.86 -11.92 8.94
CA ARG A 98 9.26 -11.52 7.59
C ARG A 98 10.04 -12.61 6.88
N ARG A 99 11.01 -13.27 7.53
CA ARG A 99 11.76 -14.38 6.92
C ARG A 99 10.84 -15.53 6.52
N SER A 100 9.88 -15.89 7.37
CA SER A 100 8.90 -16.94 7.07
C SER A 100 8.00 -16.57 5.88
N ILE A 101 7.49 -15.34 5.83
CA ILE A 101 6.67 -14.85 4.71
C ILE A 101 7.49 -14.80 3.41
N SER A 102 8.75 -14.33 3.48
CA SER A 102 9.64 -14.30 2.32
C SER A 102 9.95 -15.70 1.80
N ALA A 103 10.16 -16.69 2.68
CA ALA A 103 10.35 -18.08 2.28
C ALA A 103 9.11 -18.65 1.57
N LEU A 104 7.91 -18.31 2.04
CA LEU A 104 6.65 -18.68 1.37
C LEU A 104 6.52 -18.01 -0.01
N ASN A 105 6.96 -16.76 -0.15
CA ASN A 105 6.83 -15.97 -1.37
C ASN A 105 7.94 -16.19 -2.41
N ALA A 106 9.10 -16.74 -2.03
CA ALA A 106 10.27 -16.94 -2.91
C ALA A 106 10.01 -17.83 -4.14
N THR A 107 8.83 -18.45 -4.21
CA THR A 107 8.41 -19.42 -5.22
C THR A 107 7.10 -19.03 -5.90
N ALA A 108 6.54 -17.85 -5.58
CA ALA A 108 5.35 -17.34 -6.25
C ALA A 108 5.75 -16.63 -7.55
N VAL A 109 5.65 -17.35 -8.67
CA VAL A 109 5.77 -16.75 -10.01
C VAL A 109 4.40 -16.18 -10.38
N TYR A 110 4.31 -14.86 -10.51
CA TYR A 110 3.12 -14.18 -11.02
C TYR A 110 3.33 -13.84 -12.49
N LYS A 111 2.42 -14.28 -13.35
CA LYS A 111 2.36 -13.83 -14.74
C LYS A 111 1.43 -12.62 -14.79
N ILE A 112 1.97 -11.46 -15.13
CA ILE A 112 1.21 -10.22 -15.29
C ILE A 112 1.06 -9.96 -16.79
N GLU A 113 -0.17 -9.86 -17.27
CA GLU A 113 -0.47 -9.56 -18.67
C GLU A 113 -1.32 -8.30 -18.76
N LYS A 114 -0.92 -7.36 -19.63
CA LYS A 114 -1.70 -6.13 -19.88
C LYS A 114 -2.84 -6.47 -20.83
N LEU A 115 -4.08 -6.21 -20.39
CA LEU A 115 -5.29 -6.46 -21.18
C LEU A 115 -5.61 -5.30 -22.11
N GLY A 116 -5.32 -4.06 -21.71
CA GLY A 116 -5.60 -2.88 -22.52
C GLY A 116 -5.94 -1.64 -21.70
N LYS A 117 -6.52 -0.64 -22.37
CA LYS A 117 -7.02 0.59 -21.76
C LYS A 117 -8.53 0.66 -21.95
N GLU A 118 -9.24 0.96 -20.88
CA GLU A 118 -10.68 1.19 -20.92
C GLU A 118 -10.98 2.58 -20.36
N LYS A 119 -11.93 3.29 -20.98
CA LYS A 119 -12.39 4.58 -20.46
C LYS A 119 -13.62 4.35 -19.58
N ILE A 120 -13.47 4.58 -18.28
CA ILE A 120 -14.55 4.47 -17.29
C ILE A 120 -14.86 5.90 -16.81
N GLY A 121 -15.96 6.47 -17.31
CA GLY A 121 -16.31 7.87 -17.08
C GLY A 121 -15.28 8.84 -17.68
N LEU A 122 -14.66 9.67 -16.82
CA LEU A 122 -13.61 10.63 -17.19
C LEU A 122 -12.19 10.05 -17.05
N TYR A 123 -12.04 8.82 -16.58
CA TYR A 123 -10.75 8.18 -16.33
C TYR A 123 -10.40 7.18 -17.43
N VAL A 124 -9.11 7.08 -17.76
CA VAL A 124 -8.57 6.02 -18.62
C VAL A 124 -7.83 5.02 -17.72
N CYS A 125 -8.43 3.85 -17.53
CA CYS A 125 -7.91 2.78 -16.70
C CYS A 125 -7.03 1.85 -17.55
N GLU A 126 -5.88 1.43 -17.01
CA GLU A 126 -5.11 0.33 -17.59
C GLU A 126 -5.49 -0.97 -16.88
N HIS A 127 -5.84 -2.00 -17.66
CA HIS A 127 -6.27 -3.29 -17.13
C HIS A 127 -5.12 -4.29 -17.19
N PHE A 128 -4.93 -5.03 -16.11
CA PHE A 128 -3.92 -6.08 -16.00
C PHE A 128 -4.56 -7.35 -15.44
N THR A 129 -4.20 -8.49 -16.00
CA THR A 129 -4.46 -9.80 -15.40
C THR A 129 -3.25 -10.22 -14.60
N VAL A 130 -3.47 -10.65 -13.36
CA VAL A 130 -2.43 -11.26 -12.52
C VAL A 130 -2.77 -12.73 -12.33
N GLN A 131 -1.99 -13.62 -12.93
CA GLN A 131 -2.11 -15.06 -12.74
C GLN A 131 -1.04 -15.56 -11.78
N SER A 132 -1.47 -16.15 -10.66
CA SER A 132 -0.60 -16.86 -9.73
C SER A 132 -0.26 -18.24 -10.30
N GLY A 133 1.03 -18.59 -10.39
CA GLY A 133 1.49 -19.92 -10.79
C GLY A 133 1.26 -21.04 -9.77
N ARG A 134 0.61 -20.76 -8.62
CA ARG A 134 0.32 -21.76 -7.58
C ARG A 134 -1.14 -22.20 -7.54
N LYS A 135 -1.35 -23.52 -7.55
CA LYS A 135 -2.48 -24.22 -6.92
C LYS A 135 -2.59 -23.73 -5.47
N SER A 136 -3.81 -23.42 -5.05
CA SER A 136 -4.20 -23.21 -3.66
C SER A 136 -3.62 -24.32 -2.77
N VAL A 137 -2.56 -24.03 -2.03
CA VAL A 137 -2.25 -24.78 -0.81
C VAL A 137 -3.21 -24.20 0.21
N GLY A 138 -4.26 -24.96 0.53
CA GLY A 138 -5.14 -24.65 1.63
C GLY A 138 -4.29 -24.48 2.88
N ALA A 139 -4.26 -23.26 3.41
CA ALA A 139 -3.99 -23.12 4.82
C ALA A 139 -5.24 -23.65 5.52
N ASP A 140 -5.26 -24.95 5.82
CA ASP A 140 -5.97 -25.43 6.99
C ASP A 140 -5.32 -24.75 8.19
N MET A 141 -5.86 -23.58 8.51
CA MET A 141 -5.71 -22.97 9.80
C MET A 141 -6.81 -23.63 10.65
N GLU A 142 -6.51 -24.83 11.14
CA GLU A 142 -7.28 -25.43 12.23
C GLU A 142 -7.22 -24.47 13.42
N LEU A 143 -8.40 -24.01 13.82
CA LEU A 143 -8.68 -23.41 15.13
C LEU A 143 -9.13 -24.53 16.06
#